data_AF-I3EG36-F1
#
_entry.id   AF-I3EG36-F1
#
_cell.length_a   1.000
_cell.length_b   1.000
_cell.length_c   1.000
_cell.angle_alpha   90.00
_cell.angle_beta   90.00
_cell.angle_gamma   90.00
#
_symmetry.space_group_name_H-M   'P 1'
#
loop_
_entity.id
_entity.type
_entity.pdbx_description
1 polymer ?
#
loop_
_entity_poly.entity_id
_entity_poly.type
_entity_poly.pdbx_seq_one_letter_code
_entity_poly.pdbx_strand_id
1 'polypeptide(L)'
;MKFIEKAEDKAKSISSAEALIIVERTRMDRRMEGNDAFQSILKYLRLCPSPRNPSWAERVRRTLVSGGMTDYEASLIINLSPERHIDAKALIPSLNRMDNYSLDTLLNSISDIPTN
;
A
#
# COMPACT_ATOMS: atom_id res chain seq x y z
N MET A 1 8.16 -21.02 -23.83
CA MET A 1 7.78 -19.94 -22.89
C MET A 1 8.45 -20.25 -21.57
N LYS A 2 9.55 -19.55 -21.21
CA LYS A 2 10.17 -19.70 -19.88
C LYS A 2 9.36 -18.82 -18.93
N PHE A 3 8.69 -19.42 -17.96
CA PHE A 3 8.20 -18.66 -16.82
C PHE A 3 9.46 -18.09 -16.14
N ILE A 4 9.55 -16.77 -16.09
CA ILE A 4 10.49 -16.11 -15.20
C ILE A 4 9.93 -16.42 -13.81
N GLU A 5 10.49 -17.42 -13.14
CA GLU A 5 10.29 -17.57 -11.69
C GLU A 5 10.73 -16.24 -11.07
N LYS A 6 9.72 -15.54 -10.58
CA LYS A 6 9.84 -14.19 -10.07
C LYS A 6 10.82 -14.26 -8.91
N ALA A 7 11.87 -13.46 -8.95
CA ALA A 7 12.73 -13.23 -7.80
C ALA A 7 11.91 -12.53 -6.71
N GLU A 8 11.12 -13.30 -5.96
CA GLU A 8 10.16 -12.80 -4.97
C GLU A 8 10.84 -12.15 -3.77
N ASP A 9 12.12 -12.46 -3.51
CA ASP A 9 12.76 -12.10 -2.24
C ASP A 9 13.29 -10.66 -2.12
N LYS A 10 13.20 -9.80 -3.15
CA LYS A 10 13.78 -8.45 -3.08
C LYS A 10 12.94 -7.30 -3.59
N ALA A 11 11.77 -7.56 -4.19
CA ALA A 11 10.94 -6.47 -4.71
C ALA A 11 10.11 -5.84 -3.57
N LYS A 12 10.44 -4.60 -3.19
CA LYS A 12 9.59 -3.81 -2.29
C LYS A 12 8.22 -3.60 -2.91
N SER A 13 7.18 -3.96 -2.18
CA SER A 13 5.80 -3.69 -2.58
C SER A 13 5.47 -2.22 -2.35
N ILE A 14 4.70 -1.64 -3.27
CA ILE A 14 4.19 -0.26 -3.17
C ILE A 14 2.67 -0.29 -3.07
N SER A 15 2.12 0.59 -2.25
CA SER A 15 0.68 0.86 -2.17
C SER A 15 0.21 1.67 -3.37
N SER A 16 -1.10 1.74 -3.57
CA SER A 16 -1.75 2.56 -4.59
C SER A 16 -1.46 4.06 -4.39
N ALA A 17 -1.43 4.52 -3.13
CA ALA A 17 -1.05 5.90 -2.79
C ALA A 17 0.40 6.21 -3.20
N GLU A 18 1.33 5.31 -2.91
CA GLU A 18 2.75 5.45 -3.30
C GLU A 18 2.92 5.37 -4.83
N ALA A 19 2.23 4.44 -5.48
CA ALA A 19 2.26 4.27 -6.92
C ALA A 19 1.72 5.50 -7.65
N LEU A 20 0.64 6.13 -7.15
CA LEU A 20 0.06 7.32 -7.76
C LEU A 20 1.11 8.43 -7.91
N ILE A 21 1.92 8.64 -6.88
CA ILE A 21 2.96 9.66 -6.85
C ILE A 21 4.04 9.37 -7.88
N ILE A 22 4.51 8.12 -7.91
CA ILE A 22 5.53 7.69 -8.86
C ILE A 22 5.05 7.91 -10.29
N VAL A 23 3.80 7.53 -10.58
CA VAL A 23 3.19 7.66 -11.89
C VAL A 23 2.97 9.15 -12.24
N GLU A 24 2.43 9.97 -11.34
CA GLU A 24 2.21 11.40 -11.60
C GLU A 24 3.52 12.15 -11.81
N ARG A 25 4.54 11.88 -10.98
CA ARG A 25 5.87 12.45 -11.14
C ARG A 25 6.49 12.04 -12.47
N THR A 26 6.40 10.76 -12.83
CA THR A 26 6.92 10.27 -14.12
C THR A 26 6.25 10.96 -15.30
N ARG A 27 4.93 11.19 -15.24
CA ARG A 27 4.17 11.93 -16.26
C ARG A 27 4.66 13.37 -16.39
N MET A 28 4.87 14.05 -15.26
CA MET A 28 5.34 15.44 -15.21
C MET A 28 6.79 15.56 -15.73
N ASP A 29 7.69 14.72 -15.25
CA ASP A 29 9.12 14.76 -15.59
C ASP A 29 9.34 14.46 -17.07
N ARG A 30 8.60 13.51 -17.63
CA ARG A 30 8.70 13.15 -19.05
C ARG A 30 7.91 14.07 -19.97
N ARG A 31 7.02 14.91 -19.43
CA ARG A 31 6.07 15.74 -20.20
C ARG A 31 5.31 14.94 -21.27
N MET A 32 4.97 13.70 -20.95
CA MET A 32 4.24 12.79 -21.82
C MET A 32 3.09 12.16 -21.05
N GLU A 33 1.94 11.98 -21.71
CA GLU A 33 0.78 11.30 -21.12
C GLU A 33 0.98 9.78 -20.93
N GLY A 34 2.02 9.20 -21.53
CA GLY A 34 2.27 7.75 -21.50
C GLY A 34 1.41 6.97 -22.48
N ASN A 35 1.60 5.65 -22.54
CA ASN A 35 0.79 4.75 -23.36
C ASN A 35 -0.54 4.40 -22.67
N ASP A 36 -1.41 3.65 -23.35
CA ASP A 36 -2.75 3.28 -22.85
C ASP A 36 -2.71 2.55 -21.50
N ALA A 37 -1.71 1.71 -21.29
CA ALA A 37 -1.51 1.01 -20.01
C ALA A 37 -1.19 1.99 -18.89
N PHE A 38 -0.29 2.94 -19.14
CA PHE A 38 0.06 3.99 -18.18
C PHE A 38 -1.14 4.86 -17.83
N GLN A 39 -1.92 5.29 -18.84
CA GLN A 39 -3.12 6.09 -18.61
C GLN A 39 -4.19 5.31 -17.83
N SER A 40 -4.36 4.03 -18.13
CA SER A 40 -5.29 3.15 -17.41
C SER A 40 -4.90 2.98 -15.94
N ILE A 41 -3.61 2.79 -15.66
CA ILE A 41 -3.08 2.72 -14.30
C ILE A 41 -3.29 4.05 -13.57
N LEU A 42 -2.94 5.18 -14.20
CA LEU A 42 -3.13 6.50 -13.59
C LEU A 42 -4.61 6.78 -13.27
N LYS A 43 -5.51 6.42 -14.19
CA LYS A 43 -6.96 6.54 -13.99
C LYS A 43 -7.43 5.70 -12.81
N TYR A 44 -6.98 4.45 -12.72
CA TYR A 44 -7.31 3.57 -11.60
C TYR A 44 -6.80 4.13 -10.26
N LEU A 45 -5.53 4.55 -10.20
CA LEU A 45 -4.92 5.07 -8.97
C LEU A 45 -5.59 6.36 -8.48
N ARG A 46 -6.09 7.20 -9.40
CA ARG A 46 -6.88 8.40 -9.05
C ARG A 46 -8.28 8.10 -8.53
N LEU A 47 -8.80 6.90 -8.73
CA LEU A 47 -10.11 6.48 -8.21
C LEU A 47 -10.01 5.74 -6.88
N CYS A 48 -8.79 5.33 -6.47
CA CYS A 48 -8.61 4.64 -5.20
C CYS A 48 -8.96 5.56 -4.02
N PRO A 49 -9.70 5.06 -3.02
CA PRO A 49 -10.22 5.87 -1.91
C PRO A 49 -9.21 6.17 -0.80
N SER A 50 -8.01 5.57 -0.83
CA SER A 50 -6.96 5.79 0.19
C SER A 50 -6.56 7.26 0.28
N PRO A 51 -6.20 7.76 1.48
CA PRO A 51 -5.67 9.11 1.64
C PRO A 51 -4.54 9.35 0.65
N ARG A 52 -4.74 10.32 -0.24
CA ARG A 52 -3.84 10.61 -1.38
C ARG A 52 -2.57 11.34 -0.96
N ASN A 53 -2.26 11.34 0.33
CA ASN A 53 -1.14 12.09 0.86
C ASN A 53 0.10 11.19 0.93
N PRO A 54 1.16 11.48 0.13
CA PRO A 54 2.43 10.78 0.16
C PRO A 54 3.00 10.61 1.56
N SER A 55 2.97 11.71 2.32
CA SER A 55 3.53 11.75 3.66
C SER A 55 2.73 10.91 4.64
N TRP A 56 1.42 10.77 4.41
CA TRP A 56 0.58 9.87 5.20
C TRP A 56 0.93 8.42 4.91
N ALA A 57 0.99 8.00 3.65
CA ALA A 57 1.29 6.61 3.29
C ALA A 57 2.67 6.17 3.80
N GLU A 58 3.68 7.05 3.72
CA GLU A 58 5.01 6.77 4.26
C GLU A 58 4.99 6.63 5.80
N ARG A 59 4.27 7.52 6.50
CA ARG A 59 4.11 7.46 7.97
C ARG A 59 3.41 6.17 8.39
N VAL A 60 2.30 5.82 7.74
CA VAL A 60 1.56 4.58 7.99
C VAL A 60 2.44 3.36 7.75
N ARG A 61 3.14 3.29 6.62
CA ARG A 61 4.07 2.19 6.33
C ARG A 61 5.11 2.04 7.43
N ARG A 62 5.72 3.13 7.86
CA ARG A 62 6.74 3.11 8.92
C ARG A 62 6.18 2.52 10.21
N THR A 63 4.97 2.92 10.60
CA THR A 63 4.28 2.39 11.78
C THR A 63 4.01 0.89 11.64
N LEU A 64 3.44 0.45 10.51
CA LEU A 64 3.09 -0.95 10.27
C LEU A 64 4.32 -1.87 10.22
N VAL A 65 5.37 -1.45 9.50
CA VAL A 65 6.61 -2.22 9.39
C VAL A 65 7.34 -2.29 10.74
N SER A 66 7.36 -1.18 11.50
CA SER A 66 7.90 -1.18 12.88
C SER A 66 7.06 -2.06 13.82
N GLY A 67 5.77 -2.19 13.55
CA GLY A 67 4.84 -3.12 14.20
C GLY A 67 4.99 -4.59 13.78
N GLY A 68 6.00 -4.92 12.96
CA GLY A 68 6.32 -6.28 12.57
C GLY A 68 5.62 -6.78 11.31
N MET A 69 4.99 -5.90 10.53
CA MET A 69 4.49 -6.24 9.19
C MET A 69 5.60 -6.23 8.14
N THR A 70 5.46 -7.05 7.11
CA THR A 70 6.28 -6.98 5.89
C THR A 70 5.89 -5.78 5.04
N ASP A 71 6.76 -5.36 4.12
CA ASP A 71 6.44 -4.31 3.14
C ASP A 71 5.20 -4.66 2.29
N TYR A 72 5.01 -5.94 2.02
CA TYR A 72 3.84 -6.45 1.30
C TYR A 72 2.56 -6.26 2.11
N GLU A 73 2.53 -6.74 3.35
CA GLU A 73 1.37 -6.60 4.26
C GLU A 73 1.03 -5.13 4.50
N ALA A 74 2.03 -4.29 4.75
CA ALA A 74 1.82 -2.85 4.94
C ALA A 74 1.19 -2.19 3.70
N SER A 75 1.62 -2.59 2.49
CA SER A 75 1.03 -2.08 1.24
C SER A 75 -0.45 -2.46 1.12
N LEU A 76 -0.80 -3.69 1.52
CA LEU A 76 -2.17 -4.18 1.49
C LEU A 76 -3.05 -3.47 2.53
N ILE A 77 -2.56 -3.24 3.75
CA ILE A 77 -3.27 -2.47 4.77
C ILE A 77 -3.56 -1.05 4.28
N ILE A 78 -2.59 -0.37 3.67
CA ILE A 78 -2.78 0.98 3.12
C ILE A 78 -3.85 0.99 2.02
N ASN A 79 -3.90 -0.06 1.19
CA ASN A 79 -4.85 -0.14 0.08
C ASN A 79 -6.26 -0.52 0.50
N LEU A 80 -6.39 -1.42 1.47
CA LEU A 80 -7.65 -2.05 1.86
C LEU A 80 -8.28 -1.39 3.08
N SER A 81 -7.50 -0.68 3.88
CA SER A 81 -7.92 0.05 5.09
C SER A 81 -8.85 -0.77 6.01
N PRO A 82 -8.50 -2.00 6.41
CA PRO A 82 -9.32 -2.75 7.36
C PRO A 82 -9.32 -2.05 8.73
N GLU A 83 -10.48 -1.96 9.36
CA GLU A 83 -10.65 -1.28 10.65
C GLU A 83 -10.44 -2.22 11.85
N ARG A 84 -10.53 -3.54 11.63
CA ARG A 84 -10.46 -4.56 12.67
C ARG A 84 -9.58 -5.73 12.27
N HIS A 85 -9.01 -6.42 13.25
CA HIS A 85 -8.18 -7.60 13.04
C HIS A 85 -8.91 -8.72 12.26
N ILE A 86 -10.22 -8.87 12.45
CA ILE A 86 -11.04 -9.88 11.76
C ILE A 86 -11.00 -9.64 10.25
N ASP A 87 -11.24 -8.39 9.84
CA ASP A 87 -11.25 -7.99 8.43
C ASP A 87 -9.84 -8.07 7.85
N ALA A 88 -8.84 -7.57 8.61
CA ALA A 88 -7.44 -7.60 8.19
C ALA A 88 -6.95 -9.03 7.94
N LYS A 89 -7.25 -9.98 8.84
CA LYS A 89 -6.85 -11.39 8.69
C LYS A 89 -7.63 -12.13 7.60
N ALA A 90 -8.89 -11.77 7.38
CA ALA A 90 -9.69 -12.31 6.29
C ALA A 90 -9.15 -11.87 4.92
N LEU A 91 -8.74 -10.60 4.79
CA LEU A 91 -8.23 -10.02 3.55
C LEU A 91 -6.74 -10.33 3.32
N ILE A 92 -5.95 -10.46 4.39
CA ILE A 92 -4.50 -10.65 4.36
C ILE A 92 -4.13 -11.82 5.28
N PRO A 93 -4.27 -13.07 4.80
CA PRO A 93 -4.10 -14.27 5.64
C PRO A 93 -2.72 -14.43 6.28
N SER A 94 -1.68 -13.79 5.74
CA SER A 94 -0.34 -13.82 6.34
C SER A 94 -0.28 -13.12 7.70
N LEU A 95 -1.24 -12.24 8.00
CA LEU A 95 -1.38 -11.58 9.30
C LEU A 95 -1.88 -12.51 10.41
N ASN A 96 -2.26 -13.75 10.12
CA ASN A 96 -2.65 -14.74 11.14
C ASN A 96 -1.54 -15.00 12.18
N ARG A 97 -0.28 -14.71 11.82
CA ARG A 97 0.88 -14.76 12.74
C ARG A 97 0.87 -13.68 13.84
N MET A 98 0.10 -12.61 13.66
CA MET A 98 0.00 -11.51 14.62
C MET A 98 -1.13 -11.76 15.61
N ASP A 99 -0.92 -11.40 16.87
CA ASP A 99 -1.96 -11.42 17.89
C ASP A 99 -3.08 -10.40 17.57
N ASN A 100 -4.33 -10.74 17.94
CA ASN A 100 -5.51 -9.93 17.62
C ASN A 100 -5.46 -8.55 18.28
N TYR A 101 -5.11 -8.49 19.57
CA TYR A 101 -5.03 -7.24 20.32
C TYR A 101 -3.92 -6.33 19.77
N SER A 102 -2.77 -6.93 19.46
CA SER A 102 -1.64 -6.22 18.86
C SER A 102 -1.98 -5.66 17.48
N LEU A 103 -2.70 -6.43 16.64
CA LEU A 103 -3.14 -5.99 15.33
C LEU A 103 -4.18 -4.87 15.42
N ASP A 104 -5.20 -5.00 16.27
CA ASP A 104 -6.17 -3.92 16.49
C ASP A 104 -5.50 -2.63 16.99
N THR A 105 -4.53 -2.75 17.90
CA THR A 105 -3.74 -1.60 18.39
C THR A 105 -3.00 -0.90 17.25
N LEU A 106 -2.39 -1.67 16.35
CA LEU A 106 -1.72 -1.13 15.16
C LEU A 106 -2.70 -0.45 14.20
N LEU A 107 -3.85 -1.07 13.91
CA LEU A 107 -4.87 -0.51 13.02
C LEU A 107 -5.46 0.79 13.59
N ASN A 108 -5.71 0.85 14.90
CA ASN A 108 -6.12 2.08 15.57
C ASN A 108 -5.04 3.16 15.48
N SER A 109 -3.77 2.81 15.72
CA SER A 109 -2.66 3.77 15.67
C SER A 109 -2.48 4.45 14.31
N ILE A 110 -2.75 3.73 13.21
CA ILE A 110 -2.66 4.31 11.86
C ILE A 110 -3.89 5.14 11.50
N SER A 111 -5.03 4.86 12.13
CA SER A 111 -6.27 5.63 11.96
C SER A 111 -6.16 7.02 12.59
N ASP A 112 -5.33 7.16 13.61
CA ASP A 112 -5.01 8.44 14.27
C ASP A 112 -4.00 9.30 13.49
N ILE A 113 -3.37 8.77 12.42
CA ILE A 113 -2.38 9.52 11.62
C ILE A 113 -3.12 10.52 10.72
N PRO A 114 -2.89 11.83 10.85
CA PRO A 114 -3.58 12.84 10.05
C PRO A 114 -3.33 12.65 8.55
N THR A 115 -4.40 12.64 7.77
CA THR A 115 -4.36 12.48 6.30
C THR A 115 -3.85 13.71 5.56
N ASN A 116 -3.62 14.82 6.27
CA ASN A 116 -3.39 16.16 5.72
C ASN A 116 -1.91 16.54 5.81
#